data_AF-A0A2E9BLQ9-F1
#
_entry.id   AF-A0A2E9BLQ9-F1
#
_cell.length_a   1.000
_cell.length_b   1.000
_cell.length_c   1.000
_cell.angle_alpha   90.00
_cell.angle_beta   90.00
_cell.angle_gamma   90.00
#
_symmetry.space_group_name_H-M   'P 1'
#
loop_
_entity.id
_entity.type
_entity.pdbx_description
1 polymer ?
#
loop_
_entity_poly.entity_id
_entity_poly.type
_entity_poly.pdbx_seq_one_letter_code
_entity_poly.pdbx_strand_id
1 'polypeptide(L)'
;MFLRGVNLRLEFPVERYGLAITREAQFEIPGTPNPLRAFIERSIEDWQIRVDTKFGFWDNRHSEEDQRVGGFGFGVWATHEVASFYAAQRDKRMVRKRKTRLYKNEADIALGARSFEGIVLTLDSKPGPLRDACEAGGRVAFLDRLPRSPDRLGLAVGKLLASPQS
;
A
#
# COMPACT_ATOMS: atom_id res chain seq x y z
N MET A 1 5.02 11.92 1.25
CA MET A 1 4.09 12.82 1.96
C MET A 1 4.86 13.78 2.85
N PHE A 2 5.39 13.31 3.98
CA PHE A 2 6.14 14.10 4.96
C PHE A 2 7.17 15.09 4.37
N LEU A 3 8.18 14.59 3.65
CA LEU A 3 9.24 15.44 3.06
C LEU A 3 8.77 16.39 1.95
N ARG A 4 7.59 16.15 1.38
CA ARG A 4 7.02 16.99 0.31
C ARG A 4 5.94 17.94 0.83
N GLY A 5 5.61 17.91 2.12
CA GLY A 5 4.53 18.71 2.70
C GLY A 5 3.15 18.42 2.10
N VAL A 6 2.97 17.27 1.45
CA VAL A 6 1.70 16.93 0.80
C VAL A 6 0.73 16.43 1.87
N ASN A 7 -0.45 17.03 1.92
CA ASN A 7 -1.55 16.65 2.79
C ASN A 7 -2.57 15.83 1.99
N LEU A 8 -2.61 14.51 2.22
CA LEU A 8 -3.52 13.62 1.48
C LEU A 8 -4.99 13.94 1.73
N ARG A 9 -5.34 14.47 2.89
CA ARG A 9 -6.73 14.80 3.21
C ARG A 9 -7.28 15.94 2.35
N LEU A 10 -6.42 16.90 1.98
CA LEU A 10 -6.83 17.99 1.07
C LEU A 10 -6.93 17.50 -0.37
N GLU A 11 -5.99 16.65 -0.80
CA GLU A 11 -5.93 16.12 -2.17
C GLU A 11 -7.00 15.03 -2.43
N PHE A 12 -7.33 14.27 -1.39
CA PHE A 12 -8.28 13.15 -1.41
C PHE A 12 -9.28 13.28 -0.24
N PRO A 13 -10.27 14.17 -0.37
CA PRO A 13 -11.27 14.39 0.67
C PRO A 13 -12.09 13.11 0.95
N VAL A 14 -12.38 12.87 2.24
CA VAL A 14 -13.01 11.63 2.75
C VAL A 14 -14.42 11.41 2.18
N GLU A 15 -15.10 12.48 1.78
CA GLU A 15 -16.43 12.44 1.16
C GLU A 15 -16.40 11.76 -0.23
N ARG A 16 -15.22 11.67 -0.86
CA ARG A 16 -15.06 11.13 -2.22
C ARG A 16 -14.10 9.94 -2.27
N TYR A 17 -13.20 9.82 -1.31
CA TYR A 17 -12.12 8.84 -1.35
C TYR A 17 -11.95 8.11 -0.02
N GLY A 18 -11.71 6.80 -0.10
CA GLY A 18 -11.25 6.02 1.03
C GLY A 18 -9.73 5.87 0.99
N LEU A 19 -9.05 6.35 2.02
CA LEU A 19 -7.61 6.10 2.20
C LEU A 19 -7.39 4.84 3.03
N ALA A 20 -6.44 4.03 2.61
CA ALA A 20 -6.08 2.82 3.33
C ALA A 20 -4.58 2.51 3.21
N ILE A 21 -4.06 1.80 4.21
CA ILE A 21 -2.77 1.12 4.18
C ILE A 21 -2.99 -0.38 4.30
N THR A 22 -2.08 -1.18 3.76
CA THR A 22 -2.09 -2.64 3.96
C THR A 22 -1.70 -2.98 5.39
N ARG A 23 -2.22 -4.09 5.93
CA ARG A 23 -1.80 -4.67 7.22
C ARG A 23 -0.27 -4.81 7.32
N GLU A 24 0.38 -5.22 6.24
CA GLU A 24 1.83 -5.40 6.19
C GLU A 24 2.59 -4.08 6.37
N ALA A 25 2.13 -3.00 5.73
CA ALA A 25 2.69 -1.66 5.91
C ALA A 25 2.50 -1.14 7.35
N GLN A 26 1.39 -1.52 8.01
CA GLN A 26 1.17 -1.18 9.42
C GLN A 26 2.26 -1.77 10.33
N PHE A 27 2.74 -2.99 10.04
CA PHE A 27 3.79 -3.62 10.83
C PHE A 27 5.15 -2.89 10.78
N GLU A 28 5.36 -1.99 9.81
CA GLU A 28 6.60 -1.20 9.71
C GLU A 28 6.56 0.10 10.53
N ILE A 29 5.37 0.58 10.91
CA ILE A 29 5.19 1.86 11.62
C ILE A 29 5.97 1.90 12.96
N PRO A 30 5.91 0.89 13.84
CA PRO A 30 6.60 0.95 15.13
C PRO A 30 8.12 1.11 15.01
N GLY A 31 8.71 0.54 13.95
CA GLY A 31 10.14 0.61 13.65
C GLY A 31 10.59 1.91 12.97
N THR A 32 9.65 2.79 12.63
CA THR A 32 9.95 4.07 11.97
C THR A 32 10.49 5.08 13.00
N PRO A 33 11.56 5.83 12.70
CA PRO A 33 12.09 6.85 13.62
C PRO A 33 11.20 8.10 13.67
N ASN A 34 11.27 8.82 14.79
CA ASN A 34 10.73 10.18 14.89
C ASN A 34 11.59 11.17 14.08
N PRO A 35 11.02 12.26 13.54
CA PRO A 35 9.62 12.70 13.66
C PRO A 35 8.64 12.03 12.69
N LEU A 36 9.12 11.17 11.78
CA LEU A 36 8.29 10.56 10.74
C LEU A 36 7.19 9.66 11.31
N ARG A 37 7.48 8.87 12.33
CA ARG A 37 6.47 8.01 12.99
C ARG A 37 5.29 8.83 13.53
N ALA A 38 5.57 9.89 14.29
CA ALA A 38 4.53 10.77 14.83
C ALA A 38 3.71 11.47 13.73
N PHE A 39 4.29 11.72 12.55
CA PHE A 39 3.54 12.20 11.40
C PHE A 39 2.61 11.11 10.85
N ILE A 40 3.09 9.87 10.70
CA ILE A 40 2.30 8.74 10.18
C ILE A 40 1.12 8.45 11.11
N GLU A 41 1.36 8.30 12.42
CA GLU A 41 0.33 7.98 13.42
C GLU A 41 -0.78 9.04 13.43
N ARG A 42 -0.39 10.32 13.48
CA ARG A 42 -1.33 11.44 13.40
C ARG A 42 -2.09 11.47 12.08
N SER A 43 -1.41 11.20 10.95
CA SER A 43 -2.08 11.18 9.64
C SER A 43 -3.10 10.05 9.55
N ILE A 44 -2.83 8.89 10.16
CA ILE A 44 -3.78 7.77 10.20
C ILE A 44 -5.04 8.18 10.95
N GLU A 45 -4.89 8.83 12.11
CA GLU A 45 -6.00 9.31 12.93
C GLU A 45 -6.76 10.47 12.26
N ASP A 46 -6.07 11.57 11.95
CA ASP A 46 -6.67 12.80 11.42
C ASP A 46 -7.32 12.61 10.05
N TRP A 47 -6.79 11.70 9.23
CA TRP A 47 -7.26 11.47 7.85
C TRP A 47 -8.08 10.19 7.73
N GLN A 48 -8.40 9.54 8.84
CA GLN A 48 -9.22 8.32 8.90
C GLN A 48 -8.70 7.21 7.97
N ILE A 49 -7.38 7.03 7.92
CA ILE A 49 -6.76 6.01 7.09
C ILE A 49 -7.05 4.63 7.69
N ARG A 50 -7.74 3.79 6.94
CA ARG A 50 -8.08 2.44 7.40
C ARG A 50 -6.94 1.46 7.15
N VAL A 51 -6.88 0.40 7.94
CA VAL A 51 -6.04 -0.76 7.63
C VAL A 51 -6.88 -1.74 6.83
N ASP A 52 -6.44 -2.01 5.61
CA ASP A 52 -7.11 -2.95 4.73
C ASP A 52 -6.40 -4.31 4.78
N THR A 53 -7.19 -5.36 5.01
CA THR A 53 -6.72 -6.75 5.11
C THR A 53 -7.55 -7.63 4.20
N LYS A 54 -6.94 -8.72 3.72
CA LYS A 54 -7.65 -9.73 2.95
C LYS A 54 -8.35 -10.71 3.88
N PHE A 55 -9.49 -11.22 3.45
CA PHE A 55 -10.04 -12.43 4.04
C PHE A 55 -9.06 -13.58 3.81
N GLY A 56 -8.93 -14.45 4.78
CA GLY A 56 -8.10 -15.63 4.68
C GLY A 56 -8.18 -16.49 5.92
N PHE A 57 -7.48 -17.62 5.87
CA PHE A 57 -7.40 -18.56 6.96
C PHE A 57 -6.17 -18.32 7.82
N TRP A 58 -6.26 -18.76 9.06
CA TRP A 58 -5.17 -18.70 10.02
C TRP A 58 -3.89 -19.35 9.49
N ASP A 59 -2.76 -18.64 9.65
CA ASP A 59 -1.44 -19.15 9.30
C ASP A 59 -0.61 -19.42 10.56
N ASN A 60 -0.37 -20.68 10.86
CA ASN A 60 0.43 -21.13 12.02
C ASN A 60 1.89 -20.66 11.99
N ARG A 61 2.38 -20.09 10.87
CA ARG A 61 3.71 -19.48 10.78
C ARG A 61 3.77 -18.10 11.44
N HIS A 62 2.62 -17.53 11.81
CA HIS A 62 2.48 -16.18 12.37
C HIS A 62 1.76 -16.23 13.72
N SER A 63 2.12 -15.31 14.62
CA SER A 63 1.34 -15.07 15.84
C SER A 63 0.00 -14.43 15.48
N GLU A 64 -0.91 -14.33 16.45
CA GLU A 64 -2.21 -13.68 16.28
C GLU A 64 -2.09 -12.23 15.79
N GLU A 65 -1.18 -11.45 16.38
CA GLU A 65 -0.92 -10.05 16.00
C GLU A 65 -0.36 -9.93 14.57
N ASP A 66 0.41 -10.94 14.15
CA ASP A 66 1.13 -10.99 12.90
C ASP A 66 0.33 -11.62 11.75
N GLN A 67 -0.94 -11.96 11.96
CA GLN A 67 -1.78 -12.43 10.86
C GLN A 67 -1.91 -11.34 9.80
N ARG A 68 -1.71 -11.73 8.53
CA ARG A 68 -1.86 -10.83 7.37
C ARG A 68 -3.32 -10.69 6.95
N VAL A 69 -4.15 -11.64 7.38
CA VAL A 69 -5.55 -11.80 6.99
C VAL A 69 -6.49 -11.56 8.16
N GLY A 70 -7.72 -11.13 7.86
CA GLY A 70 -8.72 -10.77 8.88
C GLY A 70 -9.48 -11.96 9.49
N GLY A 71 -9.61 -13.08 8.78
CA GLY A 71 -10.43 -14.20 9.23
C GLY A 71 -11.94 -14.03 8.99
N PHE A 72 -12.76 -14.87 9.61
CA PHE A 72 -14.22 -14.88 9.38
C PHE A 72 -14.89 -13.57 9.80
N GLY A 73 -15.65 -12.97 8.88
CA GLY A 73 -16.33 -11.68 9.11
C GLY A 73 -15.43 -10.44 8.95
N PHE A 74 -14.14 -10.63 8.62
CA PHE A 74 -13.17 -9.53 8.50
C PHE A 74 -12.35 -9.61 7.21
N GLY A 75 -12.04 -8.44 6.65
CA GLY A 75 -11.27 -8.31 5.42
C GLY A 75 -12.08 -8.51 4.15
N VAL A 76 -11.43 -8.29 3.01
CA VAL A 76 -12.04 -8.39 1.68
C VAL A 76 -11.53 -9.59 0.91
N TRP A 77 -12.36 -10.18 0.06
CA TRP A 77 -11.92 -11.26 -0.83
C TRP A 77 -10.85 -10.76 -1.80
N ALA A 78 -9.90 -11.64 -2.14
CA ALA A 78 -8.93 -11.36 -3.19
C ALA A 78 -9.59 -11.63 -4.55
N THR A 79 -9.48 -10.67 -5.47
CA THR A 79 -9.76 -10.88 -6.88
C THR A 79 -8.75 -11.85 -7.51
N HIS A 80 -9.08 -12.35 -8.71
CA HIS A 80 -8.20 -13.28 -9.43
C HIS A 80 -6.84 -12.65 -9.77
N GLU A 81 -6.85 -11.36 -10.12
CA GLU A 81 -5.67 -10.56 -10.45
C GLU A 81 -4.77 -10.41 -9.22
N VAL A 82 -5.36 -10.11 -8.06
CA VAL A 82 -4.65 -10.04 -6.79
C VAL A 82 -4.00 -11.39 -6.45
N ALA A 83 -4.75 -12.48 -6.56
CA ALA A 83 -4.23 -13.82 -6.27
C ALA A 83 -3.09 -14.21 -7.23
N SER A 84 -3.26 -13.92 -8.52
CA SER A 84 -2.26 -14.19 -9.55
C SER A 84 -0.98 -13.39 -9.34
N PHE A 85 -1.10 -12.12 -8.95
CA PHE A 85 0.06 -11.29 -8.62
C PHE A 85 0.82 -11.86 -7.41
N TYR A 86 0.12 -12.24 -6.33
CA TYR A 86 0.79 -12.87 -5.18
C TYR A 86 1.51 -14.17 -5.56
N ALA A 87 0.91 -15.00 -6.42
CA ALA A 87 1.53 -16.23 -6.90
C ALA A 87 2.82 -15.95 -7.69
N ALA A 88 2.82 -14.96 -8.58
CA ALA A 88 3.99 -14.55 -9.36
C ALA A 88 5.12 -13.99 -8.49
N GLN A 89 4.81 -13.49 -7.28
CA GLN A 89 5.78 -12.89 -6.36
C GLN A 89 6.30 -13.87 -5.29
N ARG A 90 5.91 -15.16 -5.36
CA ARG A 90 6.20 -16.16 -4.31
C ARG A 90 7.70 -16.26 -3.99
N ASP A 91 8.55 -16.31 -5.00
CA ASP A 91 9.99 -16.48 -4.82
C ASP A 91 10.64 -15.26 -4.15
N LYS A 92 10.07 -14.07 -4.36
CA LYS A 92 10.56 -12.83 -3.75
C LYS A 92 10.24 -12.74 -2.25
N ARG A 93 9.33 -13.59 -1.74
CA ARG A 93 8.90 -13.66 -0.33
C ARG A 93 9.67 -14.68 0.51
N MET A 94 10.64 -15.40 -0.05
CA MET A 94 11.24 -16.56 0.62
C MET A 94 12.21 -16.24 1.76
N VAL A 95 12.63 -14.98 1.92
CA VAL A 95 13.63 -14.60 2.94
C VAL A 95 12.98 -13.76 4.03
N ARG A 96 12.89 -14.28 5.25
CA ARG A 96 12.43 -13.50 6.41
C ARG A 96 13.46 -12.44 6.78
N LYS A 97 13.05 -11.18 6.94
CA LYS A 97 13.94 -10.11 7.41
C LYS A 97 14.12 -10.26 8.92
N ARG A 98 15.34 -10.51 9.41
CA ARG A 98 15.61 -10.76 10.85
C ARG A 98 15.14 -9.66 11.81
N LYS A 99 15.03 -8.40 11.34
CA LYS A 99 14.67 -7.23 12.17
C LYS A 99 13.20 -6.86 12.14
N THR A 100 12.40 -7.43 11.24
CA THR A 100 10.98 -7.09 11.07
C THR A 100 10.14 -8.36 11.14
N ARG A 101 8.88 -8.25 11.57
CA ARG A 101 7.95 -9.40 11.54
C ARG A 101 7.54 -9.80 10.10
N LEU A 102 8.06 -9.09 9.10
CA LEU A 102 7.81 -9.25 7.67
C LEU A 102 8.88 -10.07 6.92
N TYR A 103 8.46 -10.70 5.83
CA TYR A 103 9.33 -11.23 4.78
C TYR A 103 9.93 -10.11 3.93
N LYS A 104 10.98 -10.42 3.17
CA LYS A 104 11.57 -9.50 2.20
C LYS A 104 10.48 -9.07 1.21
N ASN A 105 10.39 -7.75 1.01
CA ASN A 105 9.46 -7.08 0.10
C ASN A 105 7.97 -7.37 0.39
N GLU A 106 7.62 -7.89 1.57
CA GLU A 106 6.25 -8.33 1.83
C GLU A 106 5.23 -7.19 1.74
N ALA A 107 5.54 -6.05 2.37
CA ALA A 107 4.71 -4.85 2.32
C ALA A 107 4.57 -4.29 0.89
N ASP A 108 5.67 -4.22 0.13
CA ASP A 108 5.64 -3.76 -1.27
C ASP A 108 4.81 -4.69 -2.15
N ILE A 109 4.89 -6.01 -1.94
CA ILE A 109 4.05 -6.97 -2.67
C ILE A 109 2.59 -6.81 -2.26
N ALA A 110 2.28 -6.61 -0.98
CA ALA A 110 0.91 -6.39 -0.52
C ALA A 110 0.32 -5.11 -1.13
N LEU A 111 1.09 -4.01 -1.14
CA LEU A 111 0.69 -2.77 -1.82
C LEU A 111 0.54 -2.99 -3.32
N GLY A 112 1.50 -3.64 -3.98
CA GLY A 112 1.42 -3.95 -5.41
C GLY A 112 0.16 -4.74 -5.76
N ALA A 113 -0.20 -5.73 -4.95
CA ALA A 113 -1.45 -6.46 -5.11
C ALA A 113 -2.68 -5.54 -5.00
N ARG A 114 -2.70 -4.58 -4.06
CA ARG A 114 -3.82 -3.64 -3.94
C ARG A 114 -4.01 -2.72 -5.14
N SER A 115 -2.98 -2.53 -5.99
CA SER A 115 -3.10 -1.70 -7.19
C SER A 115 -4.07 -2.28 -8.25
N PHE A 116 -4.42 -3.56 -8.16
CA PHE A 116 -5.42 -4.16 -9.05
C PHE A 116 -6.85 -3.74 -8.65
N GLU A 117 -7.10 -3.44 -7.37
CA GLU A 117 -8.43 -3.11 -6.83
C GLU A 117 -8.60 -1.62 -6.51
N GLY A 118 -7.51 -0.92 -6.22
CA GLY A 118 -7.47 0.50 -5.95
C GLY A 118 -6.28 1.18 -6.61
N ILE A 119 -6.00 2.41 -6.20
CA ILE A 119 -4.85 3.18 -6.69
C ILE A 119 -3.80 3.21 -5.60
N VAL A 120 -2.58 2.78 -5.93
CA VAL A 120 -1.45 2.82 -5.00
C VAL A 120 -0.64 4.09 -5.24
N LEU A 121 -0.52 4.93 -4.21
CA LEU A 121 0.33 6.10 -4.23
C LEU A 121 1.69 5.74 -3.61
N THR A 122 2.78 5.87 -4.36
CA THR A 122 4.12 5.52 -3.85
C THR A 122 5.17 6.54 -4.26
N LEU A 123 6.20 6.70 -3.42
CA LEU A 123 7.43 7.44 -3.78
C LEU A 123 8.55 6.50 -4.24
N ASP A 124 8.35 5.18 -4.19
CA ASP A 124 9.34 4.20 -4.59
C ASP A 124 9.13 3.79 -6.05
N SER A 125 9.94 4.35 -6.94
CA SER A 125 9.94 4.04 -8.38
C SER A 125 11.05 3.07 -8.78
N LYS A 126 11.77 2.49 -7.81
CA LYS A 126 12.85 1.55 -8.05
C LYS A 126 12.31 0.21 -8.59
N PRO A 127 13.15 -0.59 -9.27
CA PRO A 127 12.79 -1.96 -9.61
C PRO A 127 12.38 -2.77 -8.38
N GLY A 128 11.23 -3.44 -8.44
CA GLY A 128 10.65 -4.15 -7.32
C GLY A 128 9.15 -4.42 -7.51
N PRO A 129 8.48 -4.97 -6.50
CA PRO A 129 7.09 -5.43 -6.62
C PRO A 129 6.10 -4.37 -7.08
N LEU A 130 6.27 -3.10 -6.69
CA LEU A 130 5.38 -2.01 -7.12
C LEU A 130 5.53 -1.72 -8.62
N ARG A 131 6.74 -1.84 -9.15
CA ARG A 131 6.99 -1.72 -10.59
C ARG A 131 6.46 -2.94 -11.34
N ASP A 132 6.70 -4.14 -10.82
CA ASP A 132 6.14 -5.37 -11.40
C ASP A 132 4.59 -5.31 -11.46
N ALA A 133 3.95 -4.79 -10.41
CA ALA A 133 2.50 -4.62 -10.38
C ALA A 133 2.03 -3.65 -11.46
N CYS A 134 2.70 -2.52 -11.63
CA CYS A 134 2.42 -1.56 -12.70
C CYS A 134 2.58 -2.18 -14.08
N GLU A 135 3.66 -2.92 -14.32
CA GLU A 135 3.93 -3.60 -15.60
C GLU A 135 2.92 -4.73 -15.88
N ALA A 136 2.31 -5.30 -14.83
CA ALA A 136 1.23 -6.28 -14.93
C ALA A 136 -0.18 -5.65 -15.03
N GLY A 137 -0.29 -4.33 -15.21
CA GLY A 137 -1.58 -3.63 -15.37
C GLY A 137 -2.22 -3.11 -14.07
N GLY A 138 -1.49 -3.18 -12.96
CA GLY A 138 -1.89 -2.59 -11.68
C GLY A 138 -1.81 -1.06 -11.69
N ARG A 139 -2.74 -0.40 -10.98
CA ARG A 139 -2.83 1.07 -10.93
C ARG A 139 -1.90 1.65 -9.88
N VAL A 140 -0.66 1.94 -10.27
CA VAL A 140 0.38 2.51 -9.41
C VAL A 140 0.75 3.92 -9.85
N ALA A 141 0.61 4.90 -8.95
CA ALA A 141 1.01 6.27 -9.17
C ALA A 141 2.34 6.57 -8.45
N PHE A 142 3.42 6.66 -9.24
CA PHE A 142 4.76 7.02 -8.77
C PHE A 142 4.86 8.54 -8.58
N LEU A 143 4.68 8.98 -7.34
CA LEU A 143 4.59 10.38 -6.96
C LEU A 143 5.89 11.15 -7.23
N ASP A 144 7.05 10.50 -7.15
CA ASP A 144 8.35 11.10 -7.43
C ASP A 144 8.49 11.57 -8.89
N ARG A 145 7.67 11.03 -9.80
CA ARG A 145 7.56 11.46 -11.20
C ARG A 145 6.55 12.59 -11.43
N LEU A 146 5.77 12.94 -10.40
CA LEU A 146 4.77 14.01 -10.47
C LEU A 146 5.35 15.36 -9.99
N PRO A 147 4.92 16.50 -10.58
CA PRO A 147 5.35 17.83 -10.17
C PRO A 147 5.16 18.06 -8.66
N ARG A 148 6.08 18.81 -8.03
CA ARG A 148 5.98 19.24 -6.63
C ARG A 148 5.00 20.42 -6.45
N SER A 149 3.83 20.40 -7.08
CA SER A 149 2.81 21.43 -6.82
C SER A 149 1.80 20.90 -5.78
N PRO A 150 1.57 21.62 -4.67
CA PRO A 150 0.69 21.18 -3.58
C PRO A 150 -0.80 21.14 -3.93
N ASP A 151 -1.22 21.61 -5.11
CA ASP A 151 -2.64 21.75 -5.49
C ASP A 151 -3.05 20.92 -6.70
N ARG A 152 -2.27 19.89 -7.07
CA ARG A 152 -2.51 19.14 -8.30
C ARG A 152 -2.28 17.65 -8.18
N LEU A 153 -2.06 17.09 -6.98
CA LEU A 153 -1.83 15.66 -6.91
C LEU A 153 -3.09 14.88 -7.29
N GLY A 154 -4.25 15.26 -6.75
CA GLY A 154 -5.53 14.63 -7.11
C GLY A 154 -5.84 14.74 -8.61
N LEU A 155 -5.57 15.90 -9.21
CA LEU A 155 -5.71 16.13 -10.66
C LEU A 155 -4.72 15.30 -11.50
N ALA A 156 -3.47 15.21 -11.07
CA ALA A 156 -2.44 14.43 -11.75
C ALA A 156 -2.73 12.93 -11.68
N VAL A 157 -3.18 12.45 -10.51
CA VAL A 157 -3.63 11.06 -10.33
C VAL A 157 -4.86 10.79 -11.18
N GLY A 158 -5.86 11.68 -11.19
CA GLY A 158 -7.04 11.55 -12.05
C GLY A 158 -6.70 11.45 -13.54
N LYS A 159 -5.74 12.26 -14.03
CA LYS A 159 -5.26 12.21 -15.42
C LYS A 159 -4.48 10.93 -15.74
N LEU A 160 -3.64 10.46 -14.81
CA LEU A 160 -2.88 9.22 -14.95
C LEU A 160 -3.81 8.02 -15.12
N LEU A 161 -4.96 8.04 -14.45
CA LEU A 161 -5.94 6.96 -14.48
C LEU A 161 -6.91 7.04 -15.66
N ALA A 162 -7.12 8.23 -16.24
CA ALA A 162 -7.91 8.42 -17.45
C ALA A 162 -7.14 8.08 -18.74
N SER A 163 -5.82 7.91 -18.65
CA SER A 163 -5.00 7.50 -19.79
C SER A 163 -5.15 5.99 -20.00
N PRO A 164 -5.36 5.52 -21.25
CA PRO A 164 -5.38 4.10 -21.54
C PRO A 164 -4.06 3.47 -21.08
N GLN A 165 -4.14 2.38 -20.32
CA GLN A 165 -2.99 1.55 -20.01
C GLN A 165 -2.56 0.91 -21.34
N SER A 166 -1.44 1.37 -21.91
CA SER A 166 -0.88 0.92 -23.19
C SER A 166 -0.28 -0.47 -23.10
#